data_AF-A0A926WDF1-F1
#
_entry.id   AF-A0A926WDF1-F1
#
_cell.length_a   1.000
_cell.length_b   1.000
_cell.length_c   1.000
_cell.angle_alpha   90.00
_cell.angle_beta   90.00
_cell.angle_gamma   90.00
#
_symmetry.space_group_name_H-M   'P 1'
#
loop_
_entity.id
_entity.type
_entity.pdbx_description
1 polymer ?
#
loop_
_entity_poly.entity_id
_entity_poly.type
_entity_poly.pdbx_seq_one_letter_code
_entity_poly.pdbx_strand_id
1 'polypeptide(L)'
;MSDINSHPQQKLKYRINHQIHDHPFTDYWDIFVLKHQHPINIVLHILGILFFYSLLFLTWKLQNFWLLLGLPLTQLIGLAGHFLFERSHIDKQDAIFSWRASYCLGKMLFRVLMGKYQNDIHKKQEILNNYLAKIYANLQ
;
A
#
# COMPACT_ATOMS: atom_id res chain seq x y z
N MET A 1 -40.60 15.77 -13.85
CA MET A 1 -40.26 15.01 -12.63
C MET A 1 -39.24 13.96 -13.02
N SER A 2 -37.97 14.27 -12.81
CA SER A 2 -36.83 13.39 -13.12
C SER A 2 -35.96 13.35 -11.87
N ASP A 3 -36.45 12.64 -10.86
CA ASP A 3 -35.60 12.12 -9.81
C ASP A 3 -35.17 10.72 -10.25
N ILE A 4 -33.88 10.45 -10.20
CA ILE A 4 -33.27 9.26 -9.58
C ILE A 4 -31.77 9.25 -9.91
N ASN A 5 -30.99 9.29 -8.83
CA ASN A 5 -29.57 8.96 -8.70
C ASN A 5 -28.53 10.02 -9.08
N SER A 6 -28.60 11.14 -8.36
CA SER A 6 -27.39 11.76 -7.83
C SER A 6 -26.68 10.74 -6.92
N HIS A 7 -25.82 9.88 -7.47
CA HIS A 7 -24.83 9.21 -6.64
C HIS A 7 -23.91 10.32 -6.11
N PRO A 8 -23.92 10.60 -4.79
CA PRO A 8 -23.02 11.59 -4.24
C PRO A 8 -21.63 11.09 -4.57
N GLN A 9 -20.85 11.95 -5.23
CA GLN A 9 -19.43 11.81 -5.46
C GLN A 9 -18.80 11.27 -4.17
N GLN A 10 -18.59 9.95 -4.10
CA GLN A 10 -17.74 9.36 -3.08
C GLN A 10 -16.35 9.82 -3.46
N LYS A 11 -16.03 11.01 -2.95
CA LYS A 11 -14.74 11.68 -2.96
C LYS A 11 -13.66 10.62 -3.02
N LEU A 12 -13.09 10.43 -4.21
CA LEU A 12 -12.07 9.42 -4.53
C LEU A 12 -10.93 9.53 -3.53
N LYS A 13 -11.03 8.78 -2.43
CA LYS A 13 -10.19 8.98 -1.25
C LYS A 13 -8.83 8.33 -1.40
N TYR A 14 -8.69 7.41 -2.36
CA TYR A 14 -7.50 6.61 -2.55
C TYR A 14 -7.27 6.46 -4.05
N ARG A 15 -6.07 6.81 -4.54
CA ARG A 15 -5.69 6.65 -5.95
C ARG A 15 -4.71 5.51 -6.08
N ILE A 16 -4.90 4.61 -7.06
CA ILE A 16 -3.94 3.52 -7.35
C ILE A 16 -2.69 4.11 -8.03
N ASN A 17 -2.88 4.94 -9.06
CA ASN A 17 -1.81 5.69 -9.73
C ASN A 17 -2.38 6.99 -10.33
N HIS A 18 -1.56 7.77 -11.04
CA HIS A 18 -1.98 9.03 -11.66
C HIS A 18 -2.91 8.88 -12.88
N GLN A 19 -3.04 7.68 -13.43
CA GLN A 19 -3.81 7.41 -14.64
C GLN A 19 -5.18 6.79 -14.35
N ILE A 20 -5.34 6.11 -13.20
CA ILE A 20 -6.55 5.42 -12.78
C ILE A 20 -7.21 6.25 -11.68
N HIS A 21 -8.15 7.09 -12.10
CA HIS A 21 -8.93 7.92 -11.19
C HIS A 21 -10.10 7.17 -10.55
N ASP A 22 -10.75 6.27 -11.28
CA ASP A 22 -11.86 5.44 -10.78
C ASP A 22 -11.47 3.96 -10.69
N HIS A 23 -11.91 3.29 -9.64
CA HIS A 23 -11.67 1.86 -9.41
C HIS A 23 -12.77 1.23 -8.54
N PRO A 24 -12.98 -0.09 -8.59
CA PRO A 24 -14.05 -0.76 -7.85
C PRO A 24 -13.73 -0.98 -6.36
N PHE A 25 -12.51 -0.66 -5.91
CA PHE A 25 -12.06 -0.97 -4.56
C PHE A 25 -12.59 -0.01 -3.50
N THR A 26 -13.10 -0.59 -2.41
CA THR A 26 -13.59 0.15 -1.24
C THR A 26 -12.65 0.03 -0.04
N ASP A 27 -11.85 -1.04 0.02
CA ASP A 27 -10.85 -1.28 1.07
C ASP A 27 -9.49 -0.71 0.66
N TYR A 28 -8.84 0.00 1.58
CA TYR A 28 -7.49 0.50 1.40
C TYR A 28 -6.48 -0.65 1.21
N TRP A 29 -6.71 -1.82 1.80
CA TRP A 29 -5.85 -3.00 1.57
C TRP A 29 -5.74 -3.36 0.09
N ASP A 30 -6.84 -3.28 -0.65
CA ASP A 30 -6.86 -3.66 -2.05
C ASP A 30 -5.99 -2.73 -2.89
N ILE A 31 -6.04 -1.44 -2.56
CA ILE A 31 -5.24 -0.40 -3.18
C ILE A 31 -3.78 -0.53 -2.75
N PHE A 32 -3.53 -0.85 -1.48
CA PHE A 32 -2.20 -1.10 -0.92
C PHE A 32 -1.52 -2.25 -1.68
N VAL A 33 -2.19 -3.39 -1.85
CA VAL A 33 -1.67 -4.55 -2.60
C VAL A 33 -1.33 -4.14 -4.03
N LEU A 34 -2.22 -3.40 -4.69
CA LEU A 34 -1.99 -2.95 -6.06
C LEU A 34 -0.82 -1.97 -6.18
N LYS A 35 -0.54 -1.22 -5.11
CA LYS A 35 0.61 -0.32 -5.02
C LYS A 35 1.91 -1.01 -4.62
N HIS A 36 1.88 -2.26 -4.16
CA HIS A 36 3.02 -3.01 -3.61
C HIS A 36 3.09 -4.42 -4.23
N GLN A 37 3.30 -4.47 -5.52
CA GLN A 37 3.36 -5.72 -6.30
C GLN A 37 4.79 -6.11 -6.66
N HIS A 38 5.69 -5.12 -6.78
CA HIS A 38 7.04 -5.35 -7.27
C HIS A 38 7.84 -6.15 -6.23
N PRO A 39 8.44 -7.31 -6.61
CA PRO A 39 9.09 -8.21 -5.65
C PRO A 39 10.19 -7.52 -4.84
N ILE A 40 10.95 -6.61 -5.47
CA ILE A 40 11.97 -5.83 -4.76
C ILE A 40 11.35 -4.86 -3.76
N ASN A 41 10.23 -4.21 -4.08
CA ASN A 41 9.56 -3.32 -3.14
C ASN A 41 9.03 -4.11 -1.93
N ILE A 42 8.47 -5.29 -2.18
CA ILE A 42 8.02 -6.21 -1.12
C ILE A 42 9.18 -6.57 -0.18
N VAL A 43 10.34 -6.94 -0.73
CA VAL A 43 11.53 -7.27 0.05
C VAL A 43 12.02 -6.06 0.86
N LEU A 44 12.09 -4.87 0.25
CA LEU A 44 12.51 -3.66 0.95
C LEU A 44 11.58 -3.31 2.12
N HIS A 45 10.27 -3.47 1.94
CA HIS A 45 9.31 -3.28 3.04
C HIS A 45 9.50 -4.31 4.16
N ILE A 46 9.72 -5.58 3.82
CA ILE A 46 10.00 -6.62 4.84
C ILE A 46 11.29 -6.31 5.60
N LEU A 47 12.35 -5.92 4.91
CA LEU A 47 13.60 -5.51 5.54
C LEU A 47 13.40 -4.28 6.44
N GLY A 48 12.61 -3.30 5.98
CA GLY A 48 12.23 -2.15 6.78
C GLY A 48 11.50 -2.53 8.06
N ILE A 49 10.54 -3.47 7.98
CA ILE A 49 9.80 -3.99 9.14
C ILE A 49 10.74 -4.72 10.12
N LEU A 50 11.61 -5.60 9.62
CA LEU A 50 12.57 -6.33 10.46
C LEU A 50 13.57 -5.38 11.13
N PHE A 51 14.05 -4.39 10.40
CA PHE A 51 14.94 -3.35 10.93
C PHE A 51 14.23 -2.54 12.03
N PHE A 52 12.98 -2.12 11.80
CA PHE A 52 12.18 -1.40 12.78
C PHE A 52 12.00 -2.20 14.09
N TYR A 53 11.55 -3.46 14.02
CA TYR A 53 11.37 -4.27 15.22
C TYR A 53 12.68 -4.63 15.92
N SER A 54 13.76 -4.86 15.16
CA SER A 54 15.09 -5.07 15.73
C SER A 54 15.59 -3.83 16.48
N LEU A 55 15.35 -2.64 15.92
CA LEU A 55 15.72 -1.37 16.54
C LEU A 55 14.96 -1.12 17.85
N LEU A 56 13.66 -1.39 17.87
CA LEU A 56 12.85 -1.31 19.10
C LEU A 56 13.34 -2.32 20.16
N PHE A 57 13.59 -3.56 19.75
CA PHE A 57 14.09 -4.60 20.66
C PHE A 57 15.46 -4.23 21.24
N LEU A 58 16.38 -3.73 20.43
CA LEU A 58 17.71 -3.28 20.87
C LEU A 58 17.61 -2.05 21.78
N THR A 59 16.74 -1.10 21.46
CA THR A 59 16.49 0.08 22.30
C THR A 59 16.00 -0.36 23.69
N TRP A 60 15.04 -1.28 23.75
CA TRP A 60 14.54 -1.83 25.00
C TRP A 60 15.60 -2.65 25.75
N LYS A 61 16.34 -3.52 25.06
CA LYS A 61 17.36 -4.37 25.70
C LYS A 61 18.54 -3.58 26.25
N LEU A 62 19.01 -2.57 25.52
CA LEU A 62 20.17 -1.75 25.88
C LEU A 62 19.78 -0.49 26.67
N GLN A 63 18.48 -0.23 26.83
CA GLN A 63 17.92 0.99 27.44
C GLN A 63 18.50 2.28 26.81
N ASN A 64 18.90 2.19 25.53
CA ASN A 64 19.57 3.27 24.82
C ASN A 64 18.62 3.92 23.82
N PHE A 65 17.92 4.96 24.27
CA PHE A 65 16.94 5.68 23.46
C PHE A 65 17.55 6.45 22.27
N TRP A 66 18.88 6.65 22.23
CA TRP A 66 19.55 7.23 21.05
C TRP A 66 19.40 6.36 19.81
N LEU A 67 19.20 5.05 19.99
CA LEU A 67 18.91 4.13 18.88
C LEU A 67 17.61 4.50 18.15
N LEU A 68 16.65 5.16 18.80
CA LEU A 68 15.42 5.62 18.15
C LEU A 68 15.66 6.67 17.07
N LEU A 69 16.83 7.33 17.05
CA LEU A 69 17.23 8.19 15.93
C LEU A 69 17.41 7.41 14.62
N GLY A 70 17.46 6.08 14.67
CA GLY A 70 17.43 5.21 13.48
C GLY A 70 16.03 5.01 12.89
N LEU A 71 14.94 5.40 13.57
CA LEU A 71 13.57 5.24 13.07
C LEU A 71 13.31 5.95 11.72
N PRO A 72 13.81 7.17 11.45
CA PRO A 72 13.69 7.78 10.13
C PRO A 72 14.31 6.93 9.02
N LEU A 73 15.39 6.18 9.29
CA LEU A 73 16.01 5.29 8.30
C LEU A 73 15.07 4.16 7.89
N THR A 74 14.22 3.64 8.79
CA THR A 74 13.24 2.61 8.45
C THR A 74 12.25 3.12 7.41
N GLN A 75 11.83 4.39 7.53
CA GLN A 75 10.93 5.02 6.55
C GLN A 75 11.63 5.27 5.22
N LEU A 76 12.90 5.70 5.23
CA LEU A 76 13.66 5.93 4.01
C LEU A 76 13.79 4.66 3.17
N ILE A 77 13.97 3.50 3.79
CA ILE A 77 14.03 2.21 3.09
C ILE A 77 12.69 1.91 2.37
N GLY A 78 11.55 2.09 3.05
CA GLY A 78 10.23 1.88 2.46
C GLY A 78 9.90 2.91 1.36
N LEU A 79 10.28 4.18 1.55
CA LEU A 79 10.10 5.26 0.57
C LEU A 79 10.98 5.04 -0.67
N ALA A 80 12.23 4.60 -0.49
CA ALA A 80 13.13 4.29 -1.60
C ALA A 80 12.57 3.16 -2.46
N GLY A 81 11.96 2.14 -1.87
CA GLY A 81 11.29 1.06 -2.59
C GLY A 81 10.19 1.56 -3.53
N HIS A 82 9.32 2.45 -3.03
CA HIS A 82 8.33 3.12 -3.87
C HIS A 82 8.97 3.98 -4.95
N PHE A 83 9.90 4.88 -4.59
CA PHE A 83 10.49 5.80 -5.55
C PHE A 83 11.19 5.08 -6.72
N LEU A 84 11.90 3.98 -6.42
CA LEU A 84 12.70 3.24 -7.39
C LEU A 84 11.88 2.24 -8.22
N PHE A 85 10.89 1.57 -7.63
CA PHE A 85 10.23 0.43 -8.26
C PHE A 85 8.74 0.63 -8.54
N GLU A 86 8.08 1.54 -7.84
CA GLU A 86 6.65 1.78 -7.98
C GLU A 86 6.36 3.28 -7.93
N ARG A 87 6.45 3.94 -9.10
CA ARG A 87 6.00 5.33 -9.31
C ARG A 87 4.47 5.48 -9.17
N SER A 88 3.87 4.84 -8.17
CA SER A 88 2.50 5.08 -7.75
C SER A 88 2.45 6.35 -6.89
N HIS A 89 1.31 7.03 -6.88
CA HIS A 89 1.13 8.21 -6.06
C HIS A 89 1.27 7.82 -4.59
N ILE A 90 2.34 8.28 -3.94
CA ILE A 90 2.48 8.21 -2.48
C ILE A 90 1.46 9.18 -1.92
N ASP A 91 0.40 8.65 -1.33
CA ASP A 91 -0.61 9.48 -0.70
C ASP A 91 0.06 10.25 0.44
N LYS A 92 -0.18 11.56 0.57
CA LYS A 92 0.48 12.37 1.62
C LYS A 92 0.15 11.86 3.03
N GLN A 93 -0.95 11.11 3.16
CA GLN A 93 -1.36 10.43 4.39
C GLN A 93 -0.55 9.17 4.69
N ASP A 94 0.10 8.56 3.70
CA ASP A 94 0.95 7.37 3.87
C ASP A 94 2.43 7.73 4.05
N ALA A 95 2.81 8.96 3.66
CA ALA A 95 4.15 9.51 3.89
C ALA A 95 4.45 9.79 5.39
N ILE A 96 3.42 9.91 6.21
CA ILE A 96 3.51 10.02 7.67
C ILE A 96 2.94 8.71 8.21
N PHE A 97 3.68 7.97 9.04
CA PHE A 97 3.27 6.70 9.65
C PHE A 97 1.78 6.68 10.03
N SER A 98 0.92 6.20 9.12
CA SER A 98 -0.51 6.14 9.36
C SER A 98 -0.84 4.79 9.98
N TRP A 99 -1.77 4.77 10.94
CA TRP A 99 -2.21 3.53 11.56
C TRP A 99 -2.68 2.49 10.52
N ARG A 100 -3.27 2.98 9.41
CA ARG A 100 -3.73 2.14 8.29
C ARG A 100 -2.58 1.56 7.49
N ALA A 101 -1.55 2.34 7.17
CA ALA A 101 -0.36 1.88 6.50
C ALA A 101 0.38 0.84 7.36
N SER A 102 0.51 1.09 8.68
CA SER A 102 1.10 0.13 9.62
C SER A 102 0.33 -1.19 9.68
N TYR A 103 -1.01 -1.13 9.73
CA TYR A 103 -1.85 -2.33 9.67
C TYR A 103 -1.65 -3.11 8.36
N CYS A 104 -1.59 -2.42 7.22
CA CYS A 104 -1.37 -3.06 5.92
C CYS A 104 0.04 -3.65 5.80
N LEU A 105 1.07 -2.99 6.32
CA LEU A 105 2.43 -3.51 6.37
C LEU A 105 2.51 -4.80 7.22
N GLY A 106 1.86 -4.82 8.38
CA GLY A 106 1.75 -6.02 9.21
C GLY A 106 1.01 -7.15 8.51
N LYS A 107 -0.13 -6.84 7.86
CA LYS A 107 -0.91 -7.80 7.07
C LYS A 107 -0.10 -8.33 5.88
N MET A 108 0.66 -7.47 5.20
CA MET A 108 1.56 -7.84 4.11
C MET A 108 2.63 -8.80 4.59
N LEU A 109 3.35 -8.48 5.69
CA LEU A 109 4.34 -9.38 6.28
C LEU A 109 3.74 -10.76 6.55
N PHE A 110 2.58 -10.80 7.22
CA PHE A 110 1.89 -12.06 7.51
C PHE A 110 1.52 -12.85 6.25
N ARG A 111 0.97 -12.19 5.23
CA ARG A 111 0.59 -12.83 3.97
C ARG A 111 1.81 -13.32 3.18
N VAL A 112 2.94 -12.61 3.24
CA VAL A 112 4.20 -13.05 2.63
C VAL A 112 4.75 -14.27 3.35
N LEU A 113 4.78 -14.27 4.68
CA LEU A 113 5.20 -15.42 5.48
C LEU A 113 4.34 -16.66 5.22
N MET A 114 3.04 -16.47 4.96
CA MET A 114 2.13 -17.56 4.56
C MET A 114 2.27 -17.98 3.09
N GLY A 115 3.09 -17.31 2.28
CA GLY A 115 3.19 -17.54 0.83
C GLY A 115 1.93 -17.15 0.04
N LYS A 116 1.02 -16.36 0.63
CA LYS A 116 -0.30 -16.03 0.05
C LYS A 116 -0.38 -14.64 -0.57
N TYR A 117 0.67 -13.83 -0.46
CA TYR A 117 0.65 -12.45 -0.95
C TYR A 117 0.63 -12.36 -2.48
N GLN A 118 1.29 -13.26 -3.20
CA GLN A 118 1.22 -13.33 -4.67
C GLN A 118 -0.21 -13.58 -5.18
N ASN A 119 -0.97 -14.44 -4.49
CA ASN A 119 -2.37 -14.67 -4.81
C ASN A 119 -3.24 -13.43 -4.58
N ASP A 120 -2.90 -12.60 -3.59
CA ASP A 120 -3.60 -11.32 -3.39
C ASP A 120 -3.33 -10.38 -4.57
N ILE A 121 -2.07 -10.27 -5.00
CA ILE A 121 -1.67 -9.44 -6.15
C ILE A 121 -2.48 -9.87 -7.39
N HIS A 122 -2.44 -11.16 -7.73
CA HIS A 122 -3.16 -11.68 -8.91
C HIS A 122 -4.66 -11.38 -8.85
N LYS A 123 -5.31 -11.66 -7.71
CA LYS A 123 -6.75 -11.44 -7.54
C LYS A 123 -7.13 -9.98 -7.68
N LYS A 124 -6.34 -9.05 -7.12
CA LYS A 124 -6.62 -7.62 -7.22
C LYS A 124 -6.34 -7.07 -8.62
N GLN A 125 -5.31 -7.59 -9.28
CA GLN A 125 -5.01 -7.23 -10.67
C GLN A 125 -6.12 -7.69 -11.62
N GLU A 126 -6.65 -8.90 -11.43
CA GLU A 126 -7.77 -9.42 -12.22
C GLU A 126 -9.03 -8.56 -12.07
N ILE A 127 -9.40 -8.19 -10.84
CA ILE A 127 -10.55 -7.30 -10.59
C ILE A 127 -10.37 -5.95 -11.30
N LEU A 128 -9.16 -5.37 -11.22
CA LEU A 128 -8.86 -4.10 -11.87
C LEU A 128 -8.95 -4.22 -13.40
N ASN A 129 -8.38 -5.27 -13.98
CA ASN A 129 -8.40 -5.50 -15.43
C ASN A 129 -9.84 -5.69 -15.93
N ASN A 130 -10.67 -6.48 -15.22
CA ASN A 130 -12.07 -6.69 -15.57
C ASN A 130 -12.89 -5.39 -15.51
N TYR A 131 -12.63 -4.56 -14.51
CA TYR A 131 -13.26 -3.25 -14.39
C TYR A 131 -12.92 -2.33 -15.56
N LEU A 132 -11.63 -2.23 -15.89
CA LEU A 132 -11.16 -1.40 -17.00
C LEU A 132 -11.72 -1.89 -18.34
N ALA A 133 -11.71 -3.20 -18.60
CA ALA A 133 -12.27 -3.80 -19.81
C ALA A 133 -13.76 -3.45 -19.98
N LYS A 134 -14.55 -3.50 -18.89
CA LYS A 134 -15.97 -3.12 -18.91
C LYS A 134 -16.17 -1.64 -19.23
N ILE A 135 -15.32 -0.75 -18.70
CA ILE A 135 -15.38 0.68 -19.02
C ILE A 135 -15.11 0.91 -20.51
N TYR A 136 -14.03 0.34 -21.05
CA TYR A 136 -13.68 0.53 -22.46
C TYR A 136 -14.73 -0.06 -23.41
N ALA A 137 -15.34 -1.19 -23.06
CA ALA A 137 -16.41 -1.80 -23.84
C ALA A 137 -17.70 -0.94 -23.86
N ASN A 138 -17.97 -0.19 -22.80
CA ASN A 138 -19.13 0.71 -22.73
C ASN A 138 -18.92 2.07 -23.42
N LEU A 139 -17.69 2.36 -23.87
CA LEU A 139 -17.32 3.60 -24.57
C LEU A 139 -17.26 3.43 -26.10
N GLN A 140 -17.40 2.20 -26.61
CA GLN A 140 -17.53 1.87 -28.03
C GLN A 140 -19.01 1.76 -28.42
#